data_AF-A0A1W9JAU3-F1
#
_entry.id   AF-A0A1W9JAU3-F1
#
_cell.length_a   1.000
_cell.length_b   1.000
_cell.length_c   1.000
_cell.angle_alpha   90.00
_cell.angle_beta   90.00
_cell.angle_gamma   90.00
#
_symmetry.space_group_name_H-M   'P 1'
#
loop_
_entity.id
_entity.type
_entity.pdbx_description
1 polymer ?
#
loop_
_entity_poly.entity_id
_entity_poly.type
_entity_poly.pdbx_seq_one_letter_code
_entity_poly.pdbx_strand_id
1 'polypeptide(L)'
;MKLTNLLVKSNFSEYSEAFAIDVLTGLSAQNKSIPAKYFYDDIGSELFQKISQHPDYYLTKTEFSIIEKAALHIPKMTHSSEIDIIELGAGDGHKSKLLIDGFLNNGCKVNFYPIDISEKAMQLLGENLSINTNLAIHGIVADYFTGLNYLKKISNNKKLVLFLGSNIGNFNHQQSGDFLKKLWLSLNQSDHLLIGYDLKKEAHTLNKAYNDSDGLTKAFNMNLLNRLNQELGGHFDPAKFEHYGFYNPTIEAMESHLISLEKQDIVIDSLEKSFHFEAFEPVHLESSYKFTVAEINNLAAHNSFKVVQHFSDVNGFFIDSLWQVQKDLAVA
;
A
#
# COMPACT_ATOMS: atom_id res chain seq x y z
N MET A 1 -19.36 2.72 12.92
CA MET A 1 -18.20 3.45 12.39
C MET A 1 -18.59 4.91 12.13
N LYS A 2 -17.71 5.87 12.41
CA LYS A 2 -17.91 7.29 12.03
C LYS A 2 -16.92 7.63 10.91
N LEU A 3 -17.42 8.03 9.74
CA LEU A 3 -16.58 8.48 8.62
C LEU A 3 -16.26 9.97 8.77
N THR A 4 -14.98 10.30 8.58
CA THR A 4 -14.46 11.66 8.52
C THR A 4 -13.83 11.86 7.14
N ASN A 5 -14.47 12.67 6.32
CA ASN A 5 -13.98 12.95 4.97
C ASN A 5 -13.16 14.24 5.02
N LEU A 6 -11.83 14.11 5.05
CA LEU A 6 -10.91 15.24 5.12
C LEU A 6 -10.55 15.75 3.73
N LEU A 7 -10.55 14.85 2.76
CA LEU A 7 -10.81 15.19 1.39
C LEU A 7 -12.33 15.38 1.29
N VAL A 8 -12.87 16.51 1.77
CA VAL A 8 -14.27 16.87 1.48
C VAL A 8 -14.37 16.91 -0.02
N LYS A 9 -14.93 15.84 -0.64
CA LYS A 9 -14.96 15.62 -2.10
C LYS A 9 -13.82 16.38 -2.75
N SER A 10 -12.58 15.87 -2.70
CA SER A 10 -11.58 16.31 -3.68
C SER A 10 -12.37 16.41 -4.97
N ASN A 11 -12.55 17.62 -5.50
CA ASN A 11 -13.51 17.81 -6.60
C ASN A 11 -13.18 16.68 -7.56
N PHE A 12 -14.18 16.01 -8.14
CA PHE A 12 -13.88 14.98 -9.14
C PHE A 12 -12.84 15.51 -10.16
N SER A 13 -12.82 16.84 -10.35
CA SER A 13 -11.76 17.61 -11.00
C SER A 13 -10.34 17.51 -10.39
N GLU A 14 -10.08 17.60 -9.08
CA GLU A 14 -8.71 17.53 -8.51
C GLU A 14 -8.08 16.14 -8.65
N TYR A 15 -8.84 15.06 -8.41
CA TYR A 15 -8.32 13.70 -8.65
C TYR A 15 -8.12 13.44 -10.14
N SER A 16 -9.09 13.84 -10.96
CA SER A 16 -9.01 13.75 -12.43
C SER A 16 -7.85 14.58 -12.97
N GLU A 17 -7.58 15.77 -12.41
CA GLU A 17 -6.46 16.65 -12.78
C GLU A 17 -5.13 16.02 -12.39
N ALA A 18 -5.01 15.49 -11.16
CA ALA A 18 -3.81 14.75 -10.77
C ALA A 18 -3.56 13.53 -11.67
N PHE A 19 -4.61 12.77 -12.02
CA PHE A 19 -4.51 11.64 -12.94
C PHE A 19 -4.07 12.09 -14.34
N ALA A 20 -4.69 13.13 -14.89
CA ALA A 20 -4.31 13.71 -16.17
C ALA A 20 -2.85 14.19 -16.19
N ILE A 21 -2.39 14.87 -15.13
CA ILE A 21 -1.01 15.36 -15.00
C ILE A 21 -0.01 14.20 -14.93
N ASP A 22 -0.30 13.18 -14.13
CA ASP A 22 0.59 12.02 -13.98
C ASP A 22 0.67 11.21 -15.29
N VAL A 23 -0.45 11.06 -16.00
CA VAL A 23 -0.51 10.41 -17.33
C VAL A 23 0.24 11.24 -18.37
N LEU A 24 0.01 12.55 -18.42
CA LEU A 24 0.71 13.44 -19.35
C LEU A 24 2.22 13.36 -19.13
N THR A 25 2.66 13.47 -17.88
CA THR A 25 4.09 13.43 -17.51
C THR A 25 4.68 12.07 -17.85
N GLY A 26 4.00 11.00 -17.43
CA GLY A 26 4.44 9.63 -17.56
C GLY A 26 4.52 9.14 -19.00
N LEU A 27 3.52 9.43 -19.84
CA LEU A 27 3.51 9.03 -21.25
C LEU A 27 4.34 9.94 -22.16
N SER A 28 4.71 11.15 -21.70
CA SER A 28 5.62 12.04 -22.42
C SER A 28 7.10 11.76 -22.15
N ALA A 29 7.42 10.95 -21.14
CA ALA A 29 8.79 10.63 -20.79
C ALA A 29 9.42 9.67 -21.82
N GLN A 30 10.75 9.67 -21.91
CA GLN A 30 11.49 8.72 -22.75
C GLN A 30 11.22 7.27 -22.34
N ASN A 31 11.21 7.01 -21.03
CA ASN A 31 10.76 5.75 -20.46
C ASN A 31 9.35 5.97 -19.92
N LYS A 32 8.35 5.46 -20.63
CA LYS A 32 6.95 5.70 -20.27
C LYS A 32 6.61 5.00 -18.96
N SER A 33 5.82 5.67 -18.11
CA SER A 33 5.35 5.09 -16.85
C SER A 33 3.99 5.62 -16.43
N ILE A 34 3.20 4.84 -15.69
CA ILE A 34 1.99 5.33 -15.02
C ILE A 34 2.01 4.85 -13.56
N PRO A 35 1.81 5.72 -12.56
CA PRO A 35 1.87 5.31 -11.16
C PRO A 35 0.84 4.23 -10.76
N ALA A 36 1.30 3.20 -10.05
CA ALA A 36 0.49 2.08 -9.54
C ALA A 36 -0.73 2.49 -8.69
N LYS A 37 -0.75 3.69 -8.09
CA LYS A 37 -1.92 4.21 -7.34
C LYS A 37 -3.18 4.28 -8.20
N TYR A 38 -3.03 4.32 -9.53
CA TYR A 38 -4.15 4.32 -10.49
C TYR A 38 -4.67 2.92 -10.83
N PHE A 39 -4.16 1.85 -10.21
CA PHE A 39 -4.81 0.55 -10.33
C PHE A 39 -6.10 0.43 -9.52
N TYR A 40 -6.28 1.24 -8.47
CA TYR A 40 -7.31 1.02 -7.46
C TYR A 40 -8.58 1.85 -7.69
N ASP A 41 -9.16 1.75 -8.89
CA ASP A 41 -10.59 2.05 -9.06
C ASP A 41 -11.45 0.92 -8.46
N ASP A 42 -12.78 1.00 -8.62
CA ASP A 42 -13.69 -0.04 -8.13
C ASP A 42 -13.36 -1.42 -8.71
N ILE A 43 -13.11 -1.50 -10.02
CA ILE A 43 -12.83 -2.76 -10.72
C ILE A 43 -11.47 -3.31 -10.31
N GLY A 44 -10.43 -2.47 -10.32
CA GLY A 44 -9.09 -2.89 -9.93
C GLY A 44 -9.00 -3.30 -8.47
N SER A 45 -9.73 -2.64 -7.57
CA SER A 45 -9.84 -3.07 -6.17
C SER A 45 -10.45 -4.47 -6.04
N GLU A 46 -11.50 -4.78 -6.80
CA GLU A 46 -12.13 -6.11 -6.83
C GLU A 46 -11.19 -7.17 -7.43
N LEU A 47 -10.42 -6.83 -8.47
CA LEU A 47 -9.40 -7.70 -9.03
C LEU A 47 -8.28 -7.98 -8.02
N PHE A 48 -7.79 -6.95 -7.33
CA PHE A 48 -6.77 -7.12 -6.30
C PHE A 48 -7.26 -7.98 -5.13
N GLN A 49 -8.52 -7.86 -4.71
CA GLN A 49 -9.09 -8.77 -3.72
C GLN A 49 -9.01 -10.23 -4.17
N LYS A 50 -9.32 -10.53 -5.43
CA LYS A 50 -9.18 -11.89 -5.99
C LYS A 50 -7.72 -12.33 -6.04
N ILE A 51 -6.81 -11.46 -6.48
CA ILE A 51 -5.36 -11.73 -6.48
C ILE A 51 -4.89 -12.07 -5.06
N SER A 52 -5.29 -11.27 -4.07
CA SER A 52 -4.89 -11.44 -2.67
C SER A 52 -5.30 -12.79 -2.06
N GLN A 53 -6.32 -13.44 -2.63
CA GLN A 53 -6.84 -14.75 -2.20
C GLN A 53 -6.34 -15.89 -3.08
N HIS A 54 -5.69 -15.58 -4.21
CA HIS A 54 -5.22 -16.57 -5.18
C HIS A 54 -4.02 -17.36 -4.62
N PRO A 55 -3.97 -18.70 -4.80
CA PRO A 55 -2.90 -19.54 -4.24
C PRO A 55 -1.49 -19.19 -4.72
N ASP A 56 -1.35 -18.57 -5.89
CA ASP A 56 -0.06 -18.13 -6.41
C ASP A 56 0.46 -16.86 -5.71
N TYR A 57 -0.44 -16.03 -5.16
CA TYR A 57 -0.10 -14.82 -4.44
C TYR A 57 0.06 -15.09 -2.94
N TYR A 58 1.22 -15.65 -2.57
CA TYR A 58 1.47 -16.11 -1.20
C TYR A 58 1.42 -15.00 -0.14
N LEU A 59 1.64 -13.73 -0.52
CA LEU A 59 1.94 -12.62 0.40
C LEU A 59 0.84 -12.43 1.45
N THR A 60 -0.42 -12.30 1.01
CA THR A 60 -1.54 -11.99 1.90
C THR A 60 -1.74 -13.06 2.97
N LYS A 61 -1.75 -14.34 2.57
CA LYS A 61 -1.93 -15.46 3.49
C LYS A 61 -0.75 -15.59 4.45
N THR A 62 0.46 -15.35 3.94
CA THR A 62 1.70 -15.38 4.73
C THR A 62 1.65 -14.32 5.82
N GLU A 63 1.44 -13.06 5.44
CA GLU A 63 1.34 -11.92 6.36
C GLU A 63 0.20 -12.09 7.36
N PHE A 64 -0.98 -12.57 6.94
CA PHE A 64 -2.10 -12.86 7.84
C PHE A 64 -1.68 -13.80 8.98
N SER A 65 -0.94 -14.88 8.67
CA SER A 65 -0.46 -15.84 9.68
C SER A 65 0.62 -15.26 10.61
N ILE A 66 1.38 -14.27 10.13
CA ILE A 66 2.38 -13.55 10.94
C ILE A 66 1.66 -12.63 11.92
N ILE A 67 0.69 -11.87 11.42
CA ILE A 67 -0.10 -10.92 12.21
C ILE A 67 -0.90 -11.63 13.30
N GLU A 68 -1.47 -12.81 13.00
CA GLU A 68 -2.17 -13.64 14.00
C GLU A 68 -1.26 -13.94 15.21
N LYS A 69 0.00 -14.29 14.96
CA LYS A 69 0.99 -14.52 16.03
C LYS A 69 1.38 -13.20 16.70
N ALA A 70 1.64 -12.16 15.91
CA ALA A 70 2.05 -10.85 16.41
C ALA A 70 0.99 -10.24 17.36
N ALA A 71 -0.29 -10.45 17.08
CA ALA A 71 -1.42 -10.00 17.90
C ALA A 71 -1.39 -10.54 19.34
N LEU A 72 -0.73 -11.68 19.60
CA LEU A 72 -0.56 -12.24 20.94
C LEU A 72 0.54 -11.53 21.77
N HIS A 73 1.44 -10.81 21.09
CA HIS A 73 2.65 -10.24 21.67
C HIS A 73 2.65 -8.71 21.67
N ILE A 74 2.25 -8.07 20.57
CA ILE A 74 2.31 -6.62 20.39
C ILE A 74 1.58 -5.85 21.51
N PRO A 75 0.36 -6.23 21.95
CA PRO A 75 -0.32 -5.51 23.04
C PRO A 75 0.50 -5.45 24.33
N LYS A 76 1.29 -6.49 24.60
CA LYS A 76 2.16 -6.57 25.79
C LYS A 76 3.43 -5.75 25.62
N MET A 77 3.90 -5.52 24.39
CA MET A 77 5.11 -4.74 24.09
C MET A 77 4.85 -3.23 24.11
N THR A 78 3.65 -2.81 23.74
CA THR A 78 3.28 -1.39 23.70
C THR A 78 2.90 -0.84 25.08
N HIS A 79 2.48 -1.69 26.02
CA HIS A 79 2.12 -1.34 27.40
C HIS A 79 1.16 -0.14 27.50
N SER A 80 0.00 -0.22 26.83
CA SER A 80 -1.01 0.85 26.83
C SER A 80 -2.38 0.34 27.27
N SER A 81 -3.06 1.07 28.16
CA SER A 81 -4.45 0.82 28.52
C SER A 81 -5.44 1.35 27.48
N GLU A 82 -5.02 2.34 26.69
CA GLU A 82 -5.73 2.87 25.52
C GLU A 82 -4.73 3.13 24.40
N ILE A 83 -5.07 2.76 23.17
CA ILE A 83 -4.19 2.88 22.00
C ILE A 83 -4.98 3.35 20.77
N ASP A 84 -4.31 4.15 19.95
CA ASP A 84 -4.76 4.49 18.62
C ASP A 84 -4.07 3.57 17.61
N ILE A 85 -4.84 2.70 16.95
CA ILE A 85 -4.33 1.88 15.84
C ILE A 85 -4.68 2.60 14.54
N ILE A 86 -3.66 2.92 13.74
CA ILE A 86 -3.81 3.71 12.52
C ILE A 86 -3.36 2.81 11.36
N GLU A 87 -4.22 2.51 10.40
CA GLU A 87 -3.82 1.72 9.24
C GLU A 87 -3.76 2.59 7.98
N LEU A 88 -2.62 2.54 7.28
CA LEU A 88 -2.40 3.26 6.04
C LEU A 88 -2.69 2.34 4.86
N GLY A 89 -3.78 2.58 4.14
CA GLY A 89 -4.26 1.70 3.07
C GLY A 89 -4.96 0.47 3.66
N ALA A 90 -6.09 0.69 4.34
CA ALA A 90 -6.71 -0.32 5.18
C ALA A 90 -7.36 -1.49 4.43
N GLY A 91 -7.64 -1.31 3.13
CA GLY A 91 -8.27 -2.34 2.30
C GLY A 91 -9.57 -2.85 2.93
N ASP A 92 -9.67 -4.17 3.12
CA ASP A 92 -10.86 -4.83 3.66
C ASP A 92 -10.83 -5.06 5.20
N GLY A 93 -9.73 -4.68 5.87
CA GLY A 93 -9.60 -4.73 7.33
C GLY A 93 -9.37 -6.11 7.96
N HIS A 94 -9.26 -7.21 7.20
CA HIS A 94 -9.12 -8.56 7.78
C HIS A 94 -7.87 -8.71 8.66
N LYS A 95 -6.73 -8.16 8.23
CA LYS A 95 -5.46 -8.19 8.98
C LYS A 95 -5.53 -7.30 10.22
N SER A 96 -6.07 -6.09 10.08
CA SER A 96 -6.25 -5.18 11.22
C SER A 96 -7.14 -5.74 12.30
N LYS A 97 -8.19 -6.48 11.93
CA LYS A 97 -9.05 -7.16 12.89
C LYS A 97 -8.28 -8.03 13.87
N LEU A 98 -7.30 -8.80 13.39
CA LEU A 98 -6.48 -9.68 14.24
C LEU A 98 -5.73 -8.90 15.31
N LEU A 99 -5.09 -7.79 14.94
CA LEU A 99 -4.35 -6.94 15.89
C LEU A 99 -5.31 -6.27 16.87
N ILE A 100 -6.42 -5.72 16.37
CA ILE A 100 -7.46 -5.09 17.20
C ILE A 100 -7.97 -6.09 18.24
N ASP A 101 -8.35 -7.30 17.83
CA ASP A 101 -8.80 -8.36 18.72
C ASP A 101 -7.71 -8.71 19.76
N GLY A 102 -6.44 -8.76 19.35
CA GLY A 102 -5.30 -8.96 20.26
C GLY A 102 -5.26 -7.91 21.37
N PHE A 103 -5.42 -6.63 21.04
CA PHE A 103 -5.46 -5.54 22.03
C PHE A 103 -6.70 -5.63 22.93
N LEU A 104 -7.88 -5.84 22.35
CA LEU A 104 -9.14 -5.95 23.10
C LEU A 104 -9.11 -7.12 24.10
N ASN A 105 -8.56 -8.28 23.69
CA ASN A 105 -8.41 -9.46 24.54
C ASN A 105 -7.43 -9.24 25.71
N ASN A 106 -6.54 -8.26 25.62
CA ASN A 106 -5.66 -7.83 26.72
C ASN A 106 -6.28 -6.68 27.55
N GLY A 107 -7.57 -6.38 27.37
CA GLY A 107 -8.29 -5.35 28.11
C GLY A 107 -7.95 -3.92 27.69
N CYS A 108 -7.30 -3.72 26.55
CA CYS A 108 -6.97 -2.40 26.02
C CYS A 108 -8.20 -1.77 25.35
N LYS A 109 -8.42 -0.47 25.56
CA LYS A 109 -9.35 0.33 24.75
C LYS A 109 -8.68 0.69 23.43
N VAL A 110 -9.35 0.46 22.31
CA VAL A 110 -8.80 0.65 20.96
C VAL A 110 -9.60 1.73 20.23
N ASN A 111 -8.91 2.76 19.73
CA ASN A 111 -9.43 3.67 18.74
C ASN A 111 -8.78 3.32 17.40
N PHE A 112 -9.56 2.76 16.47
CA PHE A 112 -9.08 2.37 15.16
C PHE A 112 -9.36 3.46 14.12
N TYR A 113 -8.30 3.89 13.44
CA TYR A 113 -8.30 4.94 12.43
C TYR A 113 -7.77 4.40 11.10
N PRO A 114 -8.62 3.72 10.30
CA PRO A 114 -8.24 3.35 8.95
C PRO A 114 -8.18 4.63 8.08
N ILE A 115 -7.08 4.80 7.34
CA ILE A 115 -6.85 5.89 6.39
C ILE A 115 -6.71 5.31 4.99
N ASP A 116 -7.57 5.72 4.08
CA ASP A 116 -7.56 5.27 2.69
C ASP A 116 -8.15 6.37 1.80
N ILE A 117 -7.76 6.38 0.52
CA ILE A 117 -8.34 7.28 -0.47
C ILE A 117 -9.71 6.78 -0.96
N SER A 118 -9.99 5.48 -0.79
CA SER A 118 -11.23 4.84 -1.22
C SER A 118 -12.30 4.87 -0.12
N GLU A 119 -13.38 5.62 -0.36
CA GLU A 119 -14.57 5.60 0.51
C GLU A 119 -15.24 4.22 0.52
N LYS A 120 -15.21 3.49 -0.60
CA LYS A 120 -15.74 2.12 -0.70
C LYS A 120 -14.96 1.14 0.18
N ALA A 121 -13.63 1.24 0.22
CA ALA A 121 -12.80 0.43 1.13
C ALA A 121 -13.19 0.66 2.60
N MET A 122 -13.44 1.92 2.99
CA MET A 122 -13.90 2.26 4.34
C MET A 122 -15.26 1.64 4.69
N GLN A 123 -16.19 1.59 3.73
CA GLN A 123 -17.50 0.98 3.94
C GLN A 123 -17.39 -0.53 4.17
N LEU A 124 -16.64 -1.24 3.31
CA LEU A 124 -16.41 -2.69 3.42
C LEU A 124 -15.72 -3.06 4.75
N LEU A 125 -14.72 -2.27 5.15
CA LEU A 125 -14.04 -2.44 6.44
C LEU A 125 -15.03 -2.31 7.62
N GLY A 126 -15.98 -1.36 7.53
CA GLY A 126 -17.01 -1.18 8.54
C GLY A 126 -17.95 -2.39 8.70
N GLU A 127 -18.13 -3.18 7.65
CA GLU A 127 -18.93 -4.42 7.68
C GLU A 127 -18.16 -5.60 8.31
N ASN A 128 -16.83 -5.63 8.15
CA ASN A 128 -15.97 -6.71 8.65
C ASN A 128 -15.58 -6.58 10.13
N LEU A 129 -15.70 -5.39 10.72
CA LEU A 129 -15.34 -5.14 12.12
C LEU A 129 -16.55 -5.28 13.05
N SER A 130 -16.43 -6.17 14.04
CA SER A 130 -17.48 -6.41 15.02
C SER A 130 -17.64 -5.23 15.99
N ILE A 131 -18.88 -4.98 16.41
CA ILE A 131 -19.19 -3.98 17.44
C ILE A 131 -18.63 -4.46 18.78
N ASN A 132 -17.80 -3.63 19.43
CA ASN A 132 -17.26 -3.87 20.77
C ASN A 132 -17.26 -2.55 21.55
N THR A 133 -17.64 -2.57 22.83
CA THR A 133 -17.71 -1.35 23.67
C THR A 133 -16.36 -0.69 23.92
N ASN A 134 -15.27 -1.46 23.81
CA ASN A 134 -13.89 -0.98 23.93
C ASN A 134 -13.24 -0.67 22.58
N LEU A 135 -14.00 -0.72 21.47
CA LEU A 135 -13.52 -0.39 20.13
C LEU A 135 -14.31 0.80 19.55
N ALA A 136 -13.59 1.89 19.26
CA ALA A 136 -14.12 2.98 18.45
C ALA A 136 -13.49 2.95 17.06
N ILE A 137 -14.28 3.11 16.00
CA ILE A 137 -13.80 3.09 14.61
C ILE A 137 -14.10 4.43 13.94
N HIS A 138 -13.05 5.07 13.44
CA HIS A 138 -13.04 6.40 12.88
C HIS A 138 -12.38 6.39 11.50
N GLY A 139 -13.15 6.10 10.46
CA GLY A 139 -12.60 6.06 9.10
C GLY A 139 -12.23 7.46 8.62
N ILE A 140 -11.08 7.57 7.95
CA ILE A 140 -10.56 8.80 7.39
C ILE A 140 -10.36 8.60 5.89
N VAL A 141 -11.16 9.31 5.10
CA VAL A 141 -10.98 9.35 3.64
C VAL A 141 -9.98 10.45 3.30
N ALA A 142 -8.73 10.05 3.11
CA ALA A 142 -7.60 10.93 2.83
C ALA A 142 -6.38 10.19 2.28
N ASP A 143 -5.43 10.93 1.69
CA ASP A 143 -4.06 10.41 1.58
C ASP A 143 -3.45 10.19 2.97
N TYR A 144 -2.42 9.35 3.03
CA TYR A 144 -1.81 8.89 4.28
C TYR A 144 -1.37 10.03 5.20
N PHE A 145 -0.67 11.05 4.68
CA PHE A 145 -0.09 12.09 5.51
C PHE A 145 -1.08 13.17 5.88
N THR A 146 -2.06 13.47 5.02
CA THR A 146 -3.20 14.31 5.37
C THR A 146 -3.99 13.69 6.53
N GLY A 147 -4.28 12.40 6.47
CA GLY A 147 -4.95 11.68 7.56
C GLY A 147 -4.13 11.65 8.85
N LEU A 148 -2.84 11.30 8.78
CA LEU A 148 -1.94 11.29 9.94
C LEU A 148 -1.79 12.67 10.60
N ASN A 149 -1.66 13.73 9.79
CA ASN A 149 -1.54 15.09 10.31
C ASN A 149 -2.83 15.58 10.97
N TYR A 150 -4.00 15.12 10.50
CA TYR A 150 -5.25 15.34 11.20
C TYR A 150 -5.29 14.61 12.55
N LEU A 151 -4.92 13.32 12.58
CA LEU A 151 -4.86 12.53 13.82
C LEU A 151 -3.95 13.14 14.88
N LYS A 152 -2.79 13.67 14.47
CA LYS A 152 -1.85 14.37 15.35
C LYS A 152 -2.50 15.56 16.08
N LYS A 153 -3.53 16.19 15.50
CA LYS A 153 -4.24 17.33 16.11
C LYS A 153 -5.36 16.92 17.06
N ILE A 154 -5.91 15.71 16.91
CA ILE A 154 -7.11 15.28 17.62
C ILE A 154 -6.85 14.21 18.70
N SER A 155 -5.67 13.57 18.70
CA SER A 155 -5.34 12.56 19.70
C SER A 155 -3.87 12.59 20.15
N ASN A 156 -3.70 12.55 21.47
CA ASN A 156 -2.41 12.40 22.16
C ASN A 156 -2.16 10.98 22.67
N ASN A 157 -3.04 10.02 22.37
CA ASN A 157 -2.82 8.62 22.73
C ASN A 157 -1.57 8.08 22.03
N LYS A 158 -0.99 7.03 22.62
CA LYS A 158 0.07 6.24 21.98
C LYS A 158 -0.47 5.64 20.69
N LYS A 159 0.31 5.71 19.62
CA LYS A 159 -0.07 5.24 18.29
C LYS A 159 0.66 3.95 17.93
N LEU A 160 -0.07 3.07 17.26
CA LEU A 160 0.48 1.97 16.48
C LEU A 160 0.06 2.18 15.02
N VAL A 161 1.00 2.58 14.17
CA VAL A 161 0.76 2.71 12.73
C VAL A 161 1.01 1.38 12.05
N LEU A 162 0.07 0.92 11.23
CA LEU A 162 0.14 -0.28 10.42
C LEU A 162 0.37 0.14 8.98
N PHE A 163 1.45 -0.36 8.36
CA PHE A 163 1.71 -0.24 6.93
C PHE A 163 2.03 -1.63 6.37
N LEU A 164 0.96 -2.35 6.08
CA LEU A 164 0.97 -3.78 5.79
C LEU A 164 1.00 -4.05 4.28
N GLY A 165 1.06 -5.32 3.89
CA GLY A 165 0.97 -5.80 2.52
C GLY A 165 2.24 -5.60 1.70
N SER A 166 3.36 -5.28 2.34
CA SER A 166 4.60 -4.88 1.64
C SER A 166 4.43 -3.69 0.71
N ASN A 167 3.48 -2.78 1.02
CA ASN A 167 3.28 -1.53 0.28
C ASN A 167 4.53 -0.64 0.27
N ILE A 168 5.40 -0.74 1.28
CA ILE A 168 6.70 -0.05 1.27
C ILE A 168 7.61 -0.50 0.12
N GLY A 169 7.39 -1.71 -0.38
CA GLY A 169 8.05 -2.24 -1.58
C GLY A 169 7.67 -1.50 -2.84
N ASN A 170 6.60 -0.69 -2.87
CA ASN A 170 6.25 0.13 -4.03
C ASN A 170 7.10 1.39 -4.17
N PHE A 171 8.02 1.60 -3.22
CA PHE A 171 8.94 2.71 -3.18
C PHE A 171 10.36 2.20 -3.44
N ASN A 172 11.11 2.90 -4.28
CA ASN A 172 12.56 2.71 -4.34
C ASN A 172 13.22 3.15 -3.01
N HIS A 173 14.49 2.82 -2.81
CA HIS A 173 15.20 3.12 -1.56
C HIS A 173 15.09 4.58 -1.09
N GLN A 174 15.19 5.55 -2.00
CA GLN A 174 15.06 6.97 -1.66
C GLN A 174 13.62 7.30 -1.22
N GLN A 175 12.64 6.85 -1.99
CA GLN A 175 11.22 7.05 -1.71
C GLN A 175 10.81 6.38 -0.38
N SER A 176 11.32 5.18 -0.07
CA SER A 176 11.07 4.52 1.22
C SER A 176 11.63 5.34 2.37
N GLY A 177 12.84 5.89 2.24
CA GLY A 177 13.44 6.79 3.23
C GLY A 177 12.62 8.06 3.42
N ASP A 178 12.22 8.73 2.33
CA ASP A 178 11.38 9.93 2.39
C ASP A 178 10.02 9.67 3.05
N PHE A 179 9.40 8.53 2.74
CA PHE A 179 8.15 8.07 3.35
C PHE A 179 8.32 7.83 4.85
N LEU A 180 9.35 7.07 5.26
CA LEU A 180 9.65 6.78 6.65
C LEU A 180 9.99 8.04 7.45
N LYS A 181 10.71 9.00 6.87
CA LYS A 181 10.99 10.29 7.48
C LYS A 181 9.72 11.11 7.73
N LYS A 182 8.78 11.13 6.77
CA LYS A 182 7.47 11.78 6.97
C LYS A 182 6.67 11.09 8.07
N LEU A 183 6.65 9.76 8.11
CA LEU A 183 6.03 9.01 9.20
C LEU A 183 6.63 9.37 10.55
N TRP A 184 7.96 9.40 10.63
CA TRP A 184 8.67 9.82 11.82
C TRP A 184 8.20 11.20 12.26
N LEU A 185 8.15 12.21 11.38
CA LEU A 185 7.69 13.58 11.70
C LEU A 185 6.24 13.64 12.22
N SER A 186 5.36 12.75 11.75
CA SER A 186 3.95 12.69 12.17
C SER A 186 3.74 11.97 13.51
N LEU A 187 4.73 11.23 14.02
CA LEU A 187 4.62 10.43 15.24
C LEU A 187 5.40 11.02 16.42
N ASN A 188 5.00 10.62 17.63
CA ASN A 188 5.62 11.04 18.89
C ASN A 188 6.65 10.02 19.37
N GLN A 189 7.45 10.41 20.37
CA GLN A 189 8.36 9.51 21.07
C GLN A 189 7.60 8.26 21.56
N SER A 190 8.18 7.08 21.32
CA SER A 190 7.64 5.79 21.77
C SER A 190 6.30 5.36 21.13
N ASP A 191 5.82 6.06 20.08
CA ASP A 191 4.84 5.50 19.15
C ASP A 191 5.48 4.35 18.36
N HIS A 192 4.64 3.46 17.83
CA HIS A 192 5.07 2.26 17.15
C HIS A 192 4.61 2.21 15.70
N LEU A 193 5.37 1.51 14.88
CA LEU A 193 5.03 1.18 13.50
C LEU A 193 5.16 -0.33 13.33
N LEU A 194 4.19 -0.95 12.68
CA LEU A 194 4.26 -2.31 12.18
C LEU A 194 4.27 -2.25 10.66
N ILE A 195 5.38 -2.63 10.05
CA ILE A 195 5.56 -2.55 8.60
C ILE A 195 5.78 -3.95 8.05
N GLY A 196 4.99 -4.33 7.05
CA GLY A 196 5.14 -5.59 6.32
C GLY A 196 6.21 -5.45 5.22
N TYR A 197 7.06 -6.45 5.09
CA TYR A 197 8.13 -6.54 4.10
C TYR A 197 8.15 -7.93 3.45
N ASP A 198 7.98 -7.96 2.13
CA ASP A 198 8.18 -9.17 1.34
C ASP A 198 9.68 -9.39 1.10
N LEU A 199 10.19 -10.57 1.48
CA LEU A 199 11.64 -10.82 1.48
C LEU A 199 12.16 -11.29 0.11
N LYS A 200 13.46 -11.13 -0.12
CA LYS A 200 14.15 -11.74 -1.27
C LYS A 200 14.04 -13.27 -1.16
N LYS A 201 13.69 -13.92 -2.26
CA LYS A 201 13.50 -15.37 -2.38
C LYS A 201 13.61 -15.83 -3.83
N GLU A 202 13.40 -17.11 -4.08
CA GLU A 202 13.48 -17.71 -5.42
C GLU A 202 12.65 -16.92 -6.45
N ALA A 203 13.29 -16.56 -7.56
CA ALA A 203 12.67 -15.73 -8.60
C ALA A 203 11.41 -16.37 -9.20
N HIS A 204 11.35 -17.70 -9.27
CA HIS A 204 10.15 -18.40 -9.74
C HIS A 204 8.94 -18.14 -8.82
N THR A 205 9.13 -18.17 -7.51
CA THR A 205 8.07 -17.88 -6.52
C THR A 205 7.59 -16.44 -6.66
N LEU A 206 8.51 -15.49 -6.82
CA LEU A 206 8.18 -14.08 -7.03
C LEU A 206 7.43 -13.87 -8.35
N ASN A 207 7.96 -14.40 -9.46
CA ASN A 207 7.31 -14.30 -10.77
C ASN A 207 5.91 -14.90 -10.78
N LYS A 208 5.70 -16.03 -10.10
CA LYS A 208 4.39 -16.68 -10.03
C LYS A 208 3.34 -15.81 -9.32
N ALA A 209 3.75 -15.12 -8.25
CA ALA A 209 2.83 -14.24 -7.50
C ALA A 209 2.30 -13.08 -8.36
N TYR A 210 3.10 -12.55 -9.28
CA TYR A 210 2.74 -11.40 -10.13
C TYR A 210 2.33 -11.80 -11.56
N ASN A 211 2.28 -13.11 -11.84
CA ASN A 211 1.82 -13.69 -13.09
C ASN A 211 1.02 -14.95 -12.76
N ASP A 212 -0.04 -14.76 -11.96
CA ASP A 212 -0.89 -15.86 -11.51
C ASP A 212 -1.48 -16.65 -12.68
N SER A 213 -1.70 -17.94 -12.45
CA SER A 213 -2.16 -18.88 -13.48
C SER A 213 -3.52 -18.53 -14.11
N ASP A 214 -4.35 -17.77 -13.41
CA ASP A 214 -5.71 -17.42 -13.80
C ASP A 214 -5.78 -16.07 -14.54
N GLY A 215 -4.64 -15.37 -14.67
CA GLY A 215 -4.53 -14.10 -15.40
C GLY A 215 -5.17 -12.92 -14.68
N LEU A 216 -5.39 -12.99 -13.36
CA LEU A 216 -5.99 -11.92 -12.56
C LEU A 216 -5.08 -10.70 -12.48
N THR A 217 -3.76 -10.89 -12.30
CA THR A 217 -2.76 -9.81 -12.28
C THR A 217 -2.66 -9.14 -13.65
N LYS A 218 -2.73 -9.92 -14.72
CA LYS A 218 -2.85 -9.37 -16.08
C LYS A 218 -4.11 -8.52 -16.21
N ALA A 219 -5.27 -9.03 -15.79
CA ALA A 219 -6.52 -8.26 -15.85
C ALA A 219 -6.45 -6.97 -15.01
N PHE A 220 -5.82 -7.02 -13.84
CA PHE A 220 -5.60 -5.87 -12.96
C PHE A 220 -4.77 -4.77 -13.64
N ASN A 221 -3.63 -5.12 -14.24
CA ASN A 221 -2.78 -4.15 -14.92
C ASN A 221 -3.41 -3.62 -16.21
N MET A 222 -4.07 -4.49 -16.98
CA MET A 222 -4.78 -4.09 -18.21
C MET A 222 -5.98 -3.20 -17.92
N ASN A 223 -6.57 -3.25 -16.72
CA ASN A 223 -7.68 -2.37 -16.33
C ASN A 223 -7.30 -0.88 -16.41
N LEU A 224 -6.02 -0.55 -16.23
CA LEU A 224 -5.55 0.83 -16.35
C LEU A 224 -5.84 1.43 -17.73
N LEU A 225 -5.80 0.65 -18.80
CA LEU A 225 -6.17 1.11 -20.14
C LEU A 225 -7.66 1.48 -20.22
N ASN A 226 -8.52 0.69 -19.57
CA ASN A 226 -9.95 1.01 -19.48
C ASN A 226 -10.18 2.30 -18.71
N ARG A 227 -9.44 2.52 -17.62
CA ARG A 227 -9.50 3.77 -16.86
C ARG A 227 -9.07 4.98 -17.69
N LEU A 228 -7.95 4.87 -18.42
CA LEU A 228 -7.49 5.93 -19.33
C LEU A 228 -8.57 6.26 -20.38
N ASN A 229 -9.22 5.24 -20.94
CA ASN A 229 -10.31 5.43 -21.90
C ASN A 229 -11.51 6.13 -21.27
N GLN A 230 -11.97 5.66 -20.09
CA GLN A 230 -13.19 6.15 -19.45
C GLN A 230 -13.03 7.52 -18.79
N GLU A 231 -11.92 7.75 -18.09
CA GLU A 231 -11.72 8.94 -17.26
C GLU A 231 -11.06 10.08 -18.01
N LEU A 232 -10.24 9.78 -19.04
CA LEU A 232 -9.47 10.79 -19.78
C LEU A 232 -9.81 10.83 -21.28
N GLY A 233 -10.74 10.01 -21.77
CA GLY A 233 -11.05 9.93 -23.20
C GLY A 233 -9.88 9.39 -24.01
N GLY A 234 -9.15 8.42 -23.44
CA GLY A 234 -8.12 7.66 -24.17
C GLY A 234 -8.73 6.78 -25.26
N HIS A 235 -7.94 6.55 -26.31
CA HIS A 235 -8.29 5.64 -27.41
C HIS A 235 -7.39 4.39 -27.40
N PHE A 236 -7.13 3.83 -26.22
CA PHE A 236 -6.37 2.60 -26.08
C PHE A 236 -7.21 1.40 -26.52
N ASP A 237 -6.64 0.52 -27.34
CA ASP A 237 -7.19 -0.81 -27.63
C ASP A 237 -6.47 -1.86 -26.77
N PRO A 238 -7.12 -2.42 -25.74
CA PRO A 238 -6.50 -3.41 -24.86
C PRO A 238 -5.97 -4.65 -25.60
N ALA A 239 -6.48 -4.99 -26.78
CA ALA A 239 -5.97 -6.12 -27.57
C ALA A 239 -4.56 -5.87 -28.14
N LYS A 240 -4.11 -4.61 -28.18
CA LYS A 240 -2.79 -4.20 -28.68
C LYS A 240 -1.76 -4.00 -27.58
N PHE A 241 -2.08 -4.39 -26.35
CA PHE A 241 -1.19 -4.34 -25.21
C PHE A 241 -1.10 -5.69 -24.51
N GLU A 242 0.04 -5.96 -23.91
CA GLU A 242 0.26 -7.17 -23.11
C GLU A 242 0.85 -6.81 -21.74
N HIS A 243 0.36 -7.49 -20.70
CA HIS A 243 0.99 -7.47 -19.37
C HIS A 243 2.31 -8.22 -19.40
N TYR A 244 3.37 -7.60 -18.90
CA TYR A 244 4.67 -8.22 -18.72
C TYR A 244 5.19 -7.95 -17.30
N GLY A 245 5.14 -8.99 -16.45
CA GLY A 245 5.65 -8.95 -15.09
C GLY A 245 6.89 -9.83 -14.93
N PHE A 246 7.98 -9.31 -14.38
CA PHE A 246 9.20 -10.11 -14.14
C PHE A 246 9.98 -9.66 -12.91
N TYR A 247 10.68 -10.59 -12.26
CA TYR A 247 11.64 -10.27 -11.22
C TYR A 247 12.94 -9.77 -11.84
N ASN A 248 13.30 -8.52 -11.54
CA ASN A 248 14.57 -7.92 -11.95
C ASN A 248 15.60 -8.11 -10.82
N PRO A 249 16.59 -9.02 -10.98
CA PRO A 249 17.58 -9.29 -9.94
C PRO A 249 18.59 -8.14 -9.76
N THR A 250 18.65 -7.18 -10.68
CA THR A 250 19.60 -6.04 -10.59
C THR A 250 19.10 -4.99 -9.60
N ILE A 251 17.79 -4.75 -9.59
CA ILE A 251 17.14 -3.81 -8.65
C ILE A 251 16.39 -4.54 -7.53
N GLU A 252 16.36 -5.87 -7.59
CA GLU A 252 15.79 -6.78 -6.59
C GLU A 252 14.29 -6.55 -6.36
N ALA A 253 13.57 -6.23 -7.43
CA ALA A 253 12.15 -5.93 -7.41
C ALA A 253 11.40 -6.75 -8.47
N MET A 254 10.13 -7.05 -8.19
CA MET A 254 9.18 -7.38 -9.24
C MET A 254 8.85 -6.11 -10.01
N GLU A 255 8.92 -6.13 -11.33
CA GLU A 255 8.47 -5.05 -12.19
C GLU A 255 7.24 -5.49 -12.97
N SER A 256 6.31 -4.56 -13.19
CA SER A 256 5.14 -4.75 -14.03
C SER A 256 5.07 -3.70 -15.12
N HIS A 257 4.80 -4.14 -16.35
CA HIS A 257 4.71 -3.31 -17.53
C HIS A 257 3.49 -3.62 -18.37
N LEU A 258 3.02 -2.62 -19.11
CA LEU A 258 2.21 -2.83 -20.32
C LEU A 258 3.12 -2.68 -21.55
N ILE A 259 3.14 -3.68 -22.42
CA ILE A 259 3.93 -3.67 -23.64
C ILE A 259 3.01 -3.36 -24.81
N SER A 260 3.33 -2.32 -25.58
CA SER A 260 2.65 -2.05 -26.84
C SER A 260 3.03 -3.12 -27.86
N LEU A 261 2.08 -3.83 -28.47
CA LEU A 261 2.38 -4.95 -29.38
C LEU A 261 2.65 -4.51 -30.82
N GLU A 262 2.33 -3.26 -31.14
CA GLU A 262 2.54 -2.67 -32.46
C GLU A 262 2.82 -1.17 -32.33
N LYS A 263 3.42 -0.60 -33.38
CA LYS A 263 3.60 0.85 -33.48
C LYS A 263 2.23 1.52 -33.57
N GLN A 264 1.95 2.45 -32.66
CA GLN A 264 0.64 3.11 -32.59
C GLN A 264 0.73 4.52 -31.99
N ASP A 265 -0.13 5.41 -32.47
CA ASP A 265 -0.33 6.75 -31.93
C ASP A 265 -1.69 6.77 -31.23
N ILE A 266 -1.68 7.00 -29.92
CA ILE A 266 -2.90 6.98 -29.10
C ILE A 266 -3.24 8.38 -28.65
N VAL A 267 -4.45 8.83 -28.96
CA VAL A 267 -4.97 10.11 -28.52
C VAL A 267 -5.58 9.97 -27.13
N ILE A 268 -5.39 10.98 -26.29
CA ILE A 268 -6.13 11.17 -25.04
C ILE A 268 -6.83 12.52 -25.13
N ASP A 269 -8.16 12.49 -25.27
CA ASP A 269 -8.98 13.67 -25.60
C ASP A 269 -8.86 14.77 -24.55
N SER A 270 -8.88 14.42 -23.26
CA SER A 270 -8.78 15.41 -22.16
C SER A 270 -7.43 16.13 -22.09
N LEU A 271 -6.40 15.57 -22.72
CA LEU A 271 -5.05 16.14 -22.80
C LEU A 271 -4.78 16.84 -24.13
N GLU A 272 -5.72 16.75 -25.09
CA GLU A 272 -5.56 17.23 -26.47
C GLU A 272 -4.23 16.78 -27.10
N LYS A 273 -3.77 15.57 -26.76
CA LYS A 273 -2.43 15.09 -27.08
C LYS A 273 -2.46 13.66 -27.60
N SER A 274 -1.60 13.40 -28.58
CA SER A 274 -1.26 12.06 -29.05
C SER A 274 0.07 11.60 -28.45
N PHE A 275 0.11 10.34 -28.03
CA PHE A 275 1.28 9.68 -27.49
C PHE A 275 1.72 8.58 -28.43
N HIS A 276 2.97 8.67 -28.87
CA HIS A 276 3.58 7.72 -29.77
C HIS A 276 4.11 6.50 -29.02
N PHE A 277 3.80 5.30 -29.50
CA PHE A 277 4.37 4.04 -29.02
C PHE A 277 5.05 3.31 -30.17
N GLU A 278 6.30 2.88 -29.97
CA GLU A 278 6.94 1.92 -30.88
C GLU A 278 6.48 0.49 -30.55
N ALA A 279 6.63 -0.44 -31.51
CA ALA A 279 6.33 -1.84 -31.26
C ALA A 279 7.25 -2.41 -30.17
N PHE A 280 6.66 -3.15 -29.23
CA PHE A 280 7.27 -3.68 -28.01
C PHE A 280 7.81 -2.62 -27.05
N GLU A 281 7.31 -1.38 -27.11
CA GLU A 281 7.65 -0.35 -26.14
C GLU A 281 6.95 -0.60 -24.80
N PRO A 282 7.69 -0.62 -23.67
CA PRO A 282 7.11 -0.81 -22.35
C PRO A 282 6.61 0.51 -21.73
N VAL A 283 5.50 0.41 -21.00
CA VAL A 283 5.03 1.38 -20.00
C VAL A 283 5.21 0.74 -18.63
N HIS A 284 6.12 1.27 -17.82
CA HIS A 284 6.29 0.84 -16.44
C HIS A 284 5.08 1.22 -15.59
N LEU A 285 4.60 0.29 -14.76
CA LEU A 285 3.43 0.52 -13.91
C LEU A 285 3.76 0.45 -12.43
N GLU A 286 4.52 -0.56 -12.03
CA GLU A 286 4.83 -0.83 -10.62
C GLU A 286 6.20 -1.47 -10.50
N SER A 287 6.92 -1.13 -9.43
CA SER A 287 8.04 -1.91 -8.91
C SER A 287 7.68 -2.34 -7.50
N SER A 288 7.83 -3.61 -7.17
CA SER A 288 7.67 -4.15 -5.81
C SER A 288 9.02 -4.71 -5.33
N TYR A 289 9.78 -3.87 -4.64
CA TYR A 289 11.09 -4.19 -4.06
C TYR A 289 10.97 -5.26 -2.98
N LYS A 290 11.96 -6.15 -2.94
CA LYS A 290 12.06 -7.24 -1.98
C LYS A 290 13.25 -7.01 -1.05
N PHE A 291 13.09 -7.41 0.21
CA PHE A 291 13.99 -6.99 1.28
C PHE A 291 14.77 -8.15 1.91
N THR A 292 15.92 -7.82 2.46
CA THR A 292 16.65 -8.65 3.42
C THR A 292 16.41 -8.11 4.83
N VAL A 293 16.62 -8.95 5.84
CA VAL A 293 16.55 -8.52 7.25
C VAL A 293 17.55 -7.37 7.54
N ALA A 294 18.73 -7.40 6.92
CA ALA A 294 19.72 -6.34 7.06
C ALA A 294 19.23 -5.00 6.50
N GLU A 295 18.58 -5.00 5.33
CA GLU A 295 17.99 -3.80 4.74
C GLU A 295 16.86 -3.24 5.59
N ILE A 296 16.00 -4.10 6.15
CA ILE A 296 14.93 -3.69 7.07
C ILE A 296 15.52 -3.00 8.31
N ASN A 297 16.53 -3.61 8.94
CA ASN A 297 17.22 -3.03 10.10
C ASN A 297 17.89 -1.70 9.76
N ASN A 298 18.51 -1.61 8.58
CA ASN A 298 19.13 -0.37 8.12
C ASN A 298 18.08 0.72 7.89
N LEU A 299 16.97 0.42 7.22
CA LEU A 299 15.87 1.37 7.01
C LEU A 299 15.35 1.93 8.33
N ALA A 300 15.18 1.08 9.35
CA ALA A 300 14.78 1.51 10.69
C ALA A 300 15.79 2.49 11.29
N ALA A 301 17.06 2.09 11.35
CA ALA A 301 18.12 2.87 11.99
C ALA A 301 18.36 4.22 11.30
N HIS A 302 18.37 4.26 9.96
CA HIS A 302 18.58 5.48 9.18
C HIS A 302 17.43 6.49 9.31
N ASN A 303 16.24 6.04 9.72
CA ASN A 303 15.05 6.90 9.88
C ASN A 303 14.67 7.10 11.35
N SER A 304 15.63 6.92 12.28
CA SER A 304 15.44 7.15 13.72
C SER A 304 14.31 6.29 14.32
N PHE A 305 14.26 5.03 13.89
CA PHE A 305 13.43 3.99 14.49
C PHE A 305 14.31 2.92 15.13
N LYS A 306 13.85 2.40 16.28
CA LYS A 306 14.43 1.22 16.91
C LYS A 306 13.58 0.01 16.56
N VAL A 307 14.18 -1.03 15.98
CA VAL A 307 13.51 -2.32 15.82
C VAL A 307 13.24 -2.93 17.20
N VAL A 308 11.98 -3.22 17.49
CA VAL A 308 11.55 -3.90 18.72
C VAL A 308 11.56 -5.41 18.49
N GLN A 309 10.90 -5.86 17.42
CA GLN A 309 10.82 -7.27 17.07
C GLN A 309 10.46 -7.47 15.59
N HIS A 310 11.04 -8.51 14.98
CA HIS A 310 10.58 -9.06 13.71
C HIS A 310 9.66 -10.24 13.96
N PHE A 311 8.51 -10.27 13.30
CA PHE A 311 7.64 -11.43 13.20
C PHE A 311 7.75 -11.96 11.77
N SER A 312 8.00 -13.26 11.63
CA SER A 312 8.23 -13.90 10.32
C SER A 312 7.42 -15.18 10.22
N ASP A 313 7.11 -15.59 8.99
CA ASP A 313 6.58 -16.90 8.72
C ASP A 313 7.69 -17.98 8.79
N VAL A 314 7.27 -19.24 8.78
CA VAL A 314 8.19 -20.39 8.92
C VAL A 314 9.11 -20.59 7.72
N ASN A 315 8.74 -20.09 6.54
CA ASN A 315 9.54 -20.22 5.32
C ASN A 315 10.50 -19.04 5.12
N GLY A 316 10.43 -18.00 5.97
CA GLY A 316 11.26 -16.80 5.84
C GLY A 316 10.92 -16.02 4.56
N PHE A 317 9.64 -15.96 4.20
CA PHE A 317 9.16 -15.28 3.00
C PHE A 317 8.75 -13.84 3.27
N PHE A 318 8.31 -13.53 4.48
CA PHE A 318 7.74 -12.23 4.81
C PHE A 318 8.07 -11.85 6.26
N ILE A 319 8.26 -10.56 6.52
CA ILE A 319 8.44 -10.01 7.87
C ILE A 319 7.45 -8.88 8.13
N ASP A 320 6.73 -8.97 9.25
CA ASP A 320 6.12 -7.81 9.90
C ASP A 320 7.07 -7.30 10.98
N SER A 321 7.63 -6.11 10.78
CA SER A 321 8.62 -5.54 11.67
C SER A 321 8.01 -4.47 12.57
N LEU A 322 8.02 -4.71 13.88
CA LEU A 322 7.58 -3.74 14.88
C LEU A 322 8.74 -2.81 15.23
N TRP A 323 8.57 -1.54 14.93
CA TRP A 323 9.51 -0.47 15.20
C TRP A 323 8.95 0.50 16.25
N GLN A 324 9.84 1.12 17.00
CA GLN A 324 9.52 2.19 17.95
C GLN A 324 10.21 3.48 17.53
N VAL A 325 9.46 4.57 17.50
CA VAL A 325 9.97 5.92 17.21
C VAL A 325 11.01 6.32 18.26
N GLN A 326 12.18 6.77 17.79
CA GLN A 326 13.17 7.46 18.60
C GLN A 326 13.19 8.93 18.18
N LYS A 327 12.69 9.81 19.04
CA LYS A 327 12.91 11.25 18.96
C LYS A 327 14.19 11.53 19.74
N ASP A 328 15.17 12.14 19.09
CA ASP A 328 16.35 12.60 19.81
C ASP A 328 15.89 13.57 20.91
N LEU A 329 16.10 13.19 22.18
CA LEU A 329 15.89 14.07 23.33
C LEU A 329 16.93 15.21 23.39
N ALA A 330 17.80 15.32 22.38
CA ALA A 330 18.87 16.29 22.29
C ALA A 330 18.51 17.40 21.28
N VAL A 331 17.48 18.19 21.59
CA VAL A 331 17.45 19.67 21.57
C VAL A 331 16.10 20.04 22.20
N ALA A 332 16.07 20.15 23.52
CA ALA A 332 15.00 20.82 24.27
C ALA A 332 15.41 22.26 24.55
#